data_AF-A0A6F9DEM5-F1
#
_entry.id   AF-A0A6F9DEM5-F1
#
_cell.length_a   1.000
_cell.length_b   1.000
_cell.length_c   1.000
_cell.angle_alpha   90.00
_cell.angle_beta   90.00
_cell.angle_gamma   90.00
#
_symmetry.space_group_name_H-M   'P 1'
#
loop_
_entity.id
_entity.type
_entity.pdbx_description
1 polymer ?
#
loop_
_entity_poly.entity_id
_entity_poly.type
_entity_poly.pdbx_seq_one_letter_code
_entity_poly.pdbx_strand_id
1 'polypeptide(L)'
;MSSKVILGYWNIRANGEPIRLMLNYLGVDYTEVNYYKTDDKSDWLAVKESVGIPFPNLPYLIDEDVKLTESYAIMRHLARKHGKLYPETDTENRFCDQLQGIIYDFRSTYTKTLYDRDTHDESKAQFLAEFPGKMSKFEKHLSSRKWLAGNRLMYVDFMFAEFLSCLQLWLPSCLEPFPIASQYLKTFDSLEPIASYRSTKRFRQLPILRKVAVFGGQFE
;
A
#
# COMPACT_ATOMS: atom_id res chain seq x y z
N MET A 1 16.63 20.58 -15.49
CA MET A 1 15.77 19.49 -16.00
C MET A 1 15.27 18.75 -14.77
N SER A 2 13.96 18.75 -14.50
CA SER A 2 13.42 18.06 -13.33
C SER A 2 13.86 16.59 -13.39
N SER A 3 14.59 16.13 -12.38
CA SER A 3 14.99 14.74 -12.30
C SER A 3 13.74 13.86 -12.24
N LYS A 4 13.67 12.89 -13.17
CA LYS A 4 12.45 12.10 -13.38
C LYS A 4 12.42 10.97 -12.37
N VAL A 5 11.52 11.03 -11.38
CA VAL A 5 11.26 9.90 -10.49
C VAL A 5 10.69 8.74 -11.31
N ILE A 6 11.23 7.53 -11.12
CA ILE A 6 10.76 6.30 -11.76
C ILE A 6 10.29 5.32 -10.68
N LEU A 7 9.06 4.86 -10.78
CA LEU A 7 8.49 3.80 -9.96
C LEU A 7 8.33 2.53 -10.81
N GLY A 8 9.06 1.46 -10.47
CA GLY A 8 8.90 0.15 -11.09
C GLY A 8 8.03 -0.75 -10.24
N TYR A 9 6.95 -1.29 -10.80
CA TYR A 9 6.12 -2.28 -10.13
C TYR A 9 5.30 -3.12 -11.12
N TRP A 10 4.62 -4.15 -10.62
CA TRP A 10 3.57 -4.80 -11.38
C TRP A 10 2.46 -3.81 -11.74
N ASN A 11 1.77 -4.04 -12.86
CA ASN A 11 0.59 -3.27 -13.28
C ASN A 11 -0.67 -3.62 -12.45
N ILE A 12 -0.52 -3.60 -11.12
CA ILE A 12 -1.52 -3.93 -10.09
C ILE A 12 -1.39 -2.92 -8.94
N ARG A 13 -2.31 -2.92 -7.99
CA ARG A 13 -2.23 -2.07 -6.77
C ARG A 13 -1.15 -2.56 -5.78
N ALA A 14 -1.45 -3.60 -5.00
CA ALA A 14 -0.59 -4.25 -4.01
C ALA A 14 0.41 -3.31 -3.27
N ASN A 15 1.71 -3.60 -3.28
CA ASN A 15 2.73 -2.77 -2.61
C ASN A 15 3.10 -1.50 -3.38
N GLY A 16 2.65 -1.33 -4.63
CA GLY A 16 2.92 -0.14 -5.43
C GLY A 16 1.95 0.99 -5.18
N GLU A 17 0.68 0.69 -4.91
CA GLU A 17 -0.36 1.71 -4.74
C GLU A 17 -0.12 2.67 -3.56
N PRO A 18 0.35 2.23 -2.37
CA PRO A 18 0.69 3.15 -1.29
C PRO A 18 1.76 4.18 -1.71
N ILE A 19 2.70 3.78 -2.57
CA ILE A 19 3.75 4.65 -3.11
C ILE A 19 3.16 5.62 -4.13
N ARG A 20 2.28 5.15 -5.02
CA ARG A 20 1.56 6.01 -5.98
C ARG A 20 0.72 7.07 -5.26
N LEU A 21 0.01 6.68 -4.21
CA LEU A 21 -0.78 7.59 -3.36
C LEU A 21 0.13 8.65 -2.72
N MET A 22 1.30 8.26 -2.19
CA MET A 22 2.26 9.21 -1.62
C MET A 22 2.84 10.17 -2.67
N LEU A 23 3.22 9.67 -3.85
CA LEU A 23 3.77 10.51 -4.93
C LEU A 23 2.77 11.58 -5.37
N ASN A 24 1.50 11.19 -5.57
CA ASN A 24 0.44 12.14 -5.90
C ASN A 24 0.15 13.11 -4.75
N TYR A 25 0.12 12.64 -3.50
CA TYR A 25 -0.07 13.52 -2.34
C TYR A 25 1.04 14.57 -2.19
N LEU A 26 2.28 14.19 -2.50
CA LEU A 26 3.43 15.08 -2.45
C LEU A 26 3.56 15.98 -3.69
N GLY A 27 2.71 15.81 -4.70
CA GLY A 27 2.79 16.55 -5.97
C GLY A 27 4.03 16.22 -6.78
N VAL A 28 4.53 14.99 -6.68
CA VAL A 28 5.75 14.53 -7.36
C VAL A 28 5.38 14.00 -8.73
N ASP A 29 5.98 14.56 -9.78
CA ASP A 29 5.91 14.00 -11.13
C ASP A 29 6.79 12.75 -11.23
N TYR A 30 6.20 11.65 -11.70
CA TYR A 30 6.89 10.37 -11.84
C TYR A 30 6.43 9.58 -13.05
N THR A 31 7.32 8.71 -13.54
CA THR A 31 7.02 7.71 -14.57
C THR A 31 6.89 6.34 -13.93
N GLU A 32 5.94 5.53 -14.42
CA GLU A 32 5.82 4.14 -14.02
C GLU A 32 6.43 3.21 -15.06
N VAL A 33 7.24 2.26 -14.59
CA VAL A 33 7.61 1.07 -15.37
C VAL A 33 6.74 -0.07 -14.86
N ASN A 34 5.71 -0.38 -15.63
CA ASN A 34 4.75 -1.42 -15.29
C ASN A 34 5.17 -2.76 -15.91
N TYR A 35 5.41 -3.75 -15.05
CA TYR A 35 5.56 -5.16 -15.41
C TYR A 35 4.20 -5.87 -15.34
N TYR A 36 4.14 -7.15 -15.69
CA TYR A 36 2.91 -7.93 -15.85
C TYR A 36 2.24 -7.78 -17.23
N LYS A 37 3.04 -7.70 -18.31
CA LYS A 37 2.56 -7.88 -19.69
C LYS A 37 2.14 -9.32 -19.99
N THR A 38 2.70 -10.27 -19.24
CA THR A 38 2.42 -11.71 -19.32
C THR A 38 2.14 -12.25 -17.91
N ASP A 39 1.34 -13.32 -17.81
CA ASP A 39 0.92 -13.89 -16.53
C ASP A 39 2.08 -14.56 -15.74
N ASP A 40 3.23 -14.79 -16.38
CA ASP A 40 4.34 -15.62 -15.91
C ASP A 40 5.54 -14.84 -15.33
N LYS A 41 5.45 -13.51 -15.19
CA LYS A 41 6.51 -12.62 -14.69
C LYS A 41 7.74 -12.48 -15.58
N SER A 42 7.74 -13.06 -16.78
CA SER A 42 8.92 -13.10 -17.66
C SER A 42 9.45 -11.70 -17.99
N ASP A 43 8.57 -10.72 -18.17
CA ASP A 43 8.94 -9.34 -18.47
C ASP A 43 9.76 -8.67 -17.36
N TRP A 44 9.47 -8.94 -16.09
CA TRP A 44 10.29 -8.50 -14.98
C TRP A 44 11.59 -9.30 -14.88
N LEU A 45 11.51 -10.63 -14.96
CA LEU A 45 12.68 -11.50 -14.81
C LEU A 45 13.75 -11.21 -15.87
N ALA A 46 13.34 -10.83 -17.08
CA ALA A 46 14.25 -10.47 -18.18
C ALA A 46 15.09 -9.21 -17.89
N VAL A 47 14.62 -8.29 -17.06
CA VAL A 47 15.31 -7.01 -16.79
C VAL A 47 15.76 -6.85 -15.34
N LYS A 48 15.39 -7.77 -14.44
CA LYS A 48 15.61 -7.65 -13.00
C LYS A 48 17.05 -7.26 -12.65
N GLU A 49 18.02 -8.01 -13.16
CA GLU A 49 19.43 -7.81 -12.84
C GLU A 49 20.05 -6.62 -13.61
N SER A 50 19.38 -6.09 -14.63
CA SER A 50 19.87 -4.96 -15.44
C SER A 50 19.32 -3.59 -15.04
N VAL A 51 18.40 -3.52 -14.06
CA VAL A 51 17.91 -2.23 -13.53
C VAL A 51 19.00 -1.45 -12.79
N GLY A 52 20.09 -2.11 -12.38
CA GLY A 52 21.23 -1.46 -11.75
C GLY A 52 20.93 -0.97 -10.33
N ILE A 53 20.20 -1.78 -9.57
CA ILE A 53 19.86 -1.60 -8.15
C ILE A 53 20.57 -2.72 -7.36
N PRO A 54 21.21 -2.45 -6.21
CA PRO A 54 21.97 -3.48 -5.48
C PRO A 54 21.16 -4.70 -5.01
N PHE A 55 19.87 -4.48 -4.69
CA PHE A 55 18.94 -5.53 -4.26
C PHE A 55 17.70 -5.54 -5.15
N PRO A 56 17.76 -6.06 -6.40
CA PRO A 56 16.66 -5.95 -7.35
C PRO A 56 15.38 -6.65 -6.87
N ASN A 57 14.32 -5.86 -6.72
CA ASN A 57 13.00 -6.33 -6.31
C ASN A 57 11.92 -5.35 -6.76
N LEU A 58 10.64 -5.74 -6.64
CA LEU A 58 9.49 -4.88 -6.90
C LEU A 58 8.70 -4.63 -5.60
N PRO A 59 8.29 -3.38 -5.29
CA PRO A 59 8.57 -2.16 -6.06
C PRO A 59 10.01 -1.68 -5.92
N TYR A 60 10.46 -0.94 -6.94
CA TYR A 60 11.67 -0.12 -6.87
C TYR A 60 11.38 1.34 -7.18
N LEU A 61 12.20 2.24 -6.65
CA LEU A 61 12.23 3.67 -6.96
C LEU A 61 13.62 4.06 -7.45
N ILE A 62 13.68 4.79 -8.56
CA ILE A 62 14.87 5.53 -8.99
C ILE A 62 14.54 7.01 -8.93
N ASP A 63 15.31 7.75 -8.15
CA ASP A 63 15.15 9.17 -7.91
C ASP A 63 16.55 9.79 -7.88
N GLU A 64 16.98 10.31 -9.03
CA GLU A 64 18.36 10.79 -9.25
C GLU A 64 19.39 9.66 -9.04
N ASP A 65 20.28 9.84 -8.07
CA ASP A 65 21.29 8.88 -7.62
C ASP A 65 20.71 7.86 -6.63
N VAL A 66 19.52 8.10 -6.08
CA VAL A 66 18.87 7.22 -5.12
C VAL A 66 18.16 6.08 -5.85
N LYS A 67 18.58 4.85 -5.55
CA LYS A 67 17.99 3.61 -6.08
C LYS A 67 17.58 2.70 -4.94
N LEU A 68 16.29 2.54 -4.73
CA LEU A 68 15.73 1.83 -3.58
C LEU A 68 14.77 0.73 -4.01
N THR A 69 14.78 -0.35 -3.24
CA THR A 69 13.72 -1.36 -3.18
C THR A 69 13.12 -1.36 -1.77
N GLU A 70 12.15 -2.24 -1.52
CA GLU A 70 11.35 -2.30 -0.30
C GLU A 70 10.37 -1.13 -0.14
N SER A 71 9.08 -1.44 -0.14
CA SER A 71 8.01 -0.43 -0.21
C SER A 71 8.08 0.60 0.92
N TYR A 72 8.28 0.18 2.17
CA TYR A 72 8.42 1.11 3.29
C TYR A 72 9.72 1.94 3.24
N ALA A 73 10.81 1.42 2.67
CA ALA A 73 12.04 2.18 2.49
C ALA A 73 11.84 3.29 1.45
N ILE A 74 11.20 2.98 0.33
CA ILE A 74 10.79 3.94 -0.70
C ILE A 74 9.88 5.02 -0.11
N MET A 75 8.84 4.63 0.65
CA MET A 75 7.91 5.56 1.27
C MET A 75 8.59 6.50 2.27
N ARG A 76 9.52 5.98 3.10
CA ARG A 76 10.31 6.81 4.01
C ARG A 76 11.25 7.76 3.28
N HIS A 77 11.87 7.33 2.17
CA HIS A 77 12.69 8.20 1.33
C HIS A 77 11.88 9.39 0.82
N LEU A 78 10.71 9.14 0.22
CA LEU A 78 9.82 10.19 -0.25
C LEU A 78 9.40 11.14 0.89
N ALA A 79 9.04 10.59 2.05
CA ALA A 79 8.67 11.40 3.20
C ALA A 79 9.82 12.33 3.66
N ARG A 80 11.04 11.79 3.78
CA ARG A 80 12.22 12.57 4.19
C ARG A 80 12.62 13.61 3.14
N LYS A 81 12.70 13.24 1.85
CA LYS A 81 13.09 14.13 0.75
C LYS A 81 12.19 15.38 0.66
N HIS A 82 10.90 15.20 0.94
CA HIS A 82 9.92 16.28 0.87
C HIS A 82 9.63 16.97 2.22
N GLY A 83 10.28 16.55 3.31
CA GLY A 83 10.08 17.14 4.64
C GLY A 83 8.63 17.03 5.15
N LYS A 84 7.89 16.00 4.72
CA LYS A 84 6.47 15.77 5.05
C LYS A 84 6.22 14.29 5.25
N LEU A 85 5.17 13.92 5.98
CA LEU A 85 4.75 12.51 6.18
C LEU A 85 5.75 11.63 6.96
N TYR A 86 6.80 12.21 7.53
CA TYR A 86 7.78 11.52 8.34
C TYR A 86 7.58 11.85 9.83
N PRO A 87 7.84 10.93 10.76
CA PRO A 87 7.83 11.23 12.20
C PRO A 87 8.78 12.38 12.58
N GLU A 88 8.31 13.30 13.41
CA GLU A 88 9.09 14.43 13.93
C GLU A 88 9.39 14.30 15.43
N THR A 89 8.66 13.45 16.14
CA THR A 89 8.90 13.17 17.56
C THR A 89 9.30 11.72 17.78
N ASP A 90 9.96 11.44 18.91
CA ASP A 90 10.28 10.07 19.33
C ASP A 90 9.02 9.19 19.45
N THR A 91 7.94 9.76 19.96
CA THR A 91 6.64 9.06 20.08
C THR A 91 6.09 8.66 18.71
N GLU A 92 6.12 9.57 17.73
CA GLU A 92 5.69 9.26 16.36
C GLU A 92 6.60 8.21 15.71
N ASN A 93 7.92 8.26 15.95
CA ASN A 93 8.85 7.25 15.46
C ASN A 93 8.51 5.86 16.01
N ARG A 94 8.37 5.73 17.34
CA ARG A 94 8.00 4.47 18.00
C ARG A 94 6.68 3.90 17.46
N PHE A 95 5.68 4.75 17.25
CA PHE A 95 4.42 4.31 16.67
C PHE A 95 4.59 3.88 15.21
N CYS A 96 5.26 4.66 14.37
CA CYS A 96 5.48 4.30 12.98
C CYS A 96 6.24 2.97 12.82
N ASP A 97 7.28 2.75 13.62
CA ASP A 97 8.06 1.51 13.60
C ASP A 97 7.20 0.29 14.01
N GLN A 98 6.43 0.43 15.10
CA GLN A 98 5.52 -0.62 15.55
C GLN A 98 4.41 -0.91 14.53
N LEU A 99 3.76 0.15 14.03
CA LEU A 99 2.63 0.03 13.11
C LEU A 99 3.04 -0.54 11.77
N GLN A 100 4.24 -0.23 11.27
CA GLN A 100 4.77 -0.84 10.06
C GLN A 100 4.73 -2.37 10.15
N GLY A 101 5.23 -2.93 11.26
CA GLY A 101 5.24 -4.37 11.50
C GLY A 101 3.82 -4.95 11.59
N ILE A 102 2.95 -4.34 12.41
CA ILE A 102 1.57 -4.80 12.59
C ILE A 102 0.79 -4.78 11.26
N ILE A 103 0.92 -3.71 10.47
CA ILE A 103 0.27 -3.59 9.17
C ILE A 103 0.85 -4.63 8.20
N TYR A 104 2.16 -4.84 8.21
CA TYR A 104 2.81 -5.85 7.36
C TYR A 104 2.27 -7.25 7.66
N ASP A 105 2.19 -7.65 8.93
CA ASP A 105 1.70 -8.97 9.32
C ASP A 105 0.24 -9.16 8.89
N PHE A 106 -0.60 -8.14 9.10
CA PHE A 106 -2.01 -8.22 8.74
C PHE A 106 -2.21 -8.31 7.22
N ARG A 107 -1.52 -7.46 6.46
CA ARG A 107 -1.51 -7.49 4.99
C ARG A 107 -0.96 -8.82 4.47
N SER A 108 0.02 -9.41 5.15
CA SER A 108 0.60 -10.70 4.79
C SER A 108 -0.39 -11.83 4.97
N THR A 109 -1.16 -11.86 6.07
CA THR A 109 -2.26 -12.83 6.24
C THR A 109 -3.30 -12.68 5.13
N TYR A 110 -3.79 -11.46 4.89
CA TYR A 110 -4.74 -11.17 3.81
C TYR A 110 -4.23 -11.66 2.44
N THR A 111 -2.99 -11.32 2.12
CA THR A 111 -2.38 -11.69 0.83
C THR A 111 -2.20 -13.19 0.70
N LYS A 112 -1.78 -13.88 1.76
CA LYS A 112 -1.67 -15.36 1.79
C LYS A 112 -3.02 -16.01 1.55
N THR A 113 -4.07 -15.57 2.25
CA THR A 113 -5.43 -16.09 2.05
C THR A 113 -5.90 -15.95 0.60
N LEU A 114 -5.56 -14.85 -0.07
CA LEU A 114 -5.95 -14.61 -1.47
C LEU A 114 -5.11 -15.37 -2.50
N TYR A 115 -3.91 -15.84 -2.15
CA TYR A 115 -3.10 -16.69 -3.01
C TYR A 115 -3.22 -18.19 -2.69
N ASP A 116 -3.85 -18.55 -1.58
CA ASP A 116 -4.20 -19.93 -1.27
C ASP A 116 -5.37 -20.37 -2.15
N ARG A 117 -5.07 -21.21 -3.14
CA ARG A 117 -6.05 -21.76 -4.08
C ARG A 117 -6.51 -23.15 -3.70
N ASP A 118 -5.75 -23.85 -2.88
CA ASP A 118 -5.98 -25.25 -2.57
C ASP A 118 -6.94 -25.38 -1.38
N THR A 119 -6.78 -24.49 -0.38
CA THR A 119 -7.57 -24.45 0.86
C THR A 119 -8.17 -23.06 1.12
N HIS A 120 -8.62 -22.39 0.04
CA HIS A 120 -9.08 -21.00 0.13
C HIS A 120 -10.20 -20.80 1.15
N ASP A 121 -11.19 -21.70 1.18
CA ASP A 121 -12.34 -21.57 2.07
C ASP A 121 -11.94 -21.69 3.54
N GLU A 122 -11.02 -22.60 3.90
CA GLU A 122 -10.48 -22.68 5.26
C GLU A 122 -9.64 -21.45 5.60
N SER A 123 -8.74 -21.03 4.71
CA SER A 123 -7.91 -19.83 4.87
C SER A 123 -8.75 -18.55 5.03
N LYS A 124 -9.86 -18.45 4.29
CA LYS A 124 -10.81 -17.34 4.40
C LYS A 124 -11.60 -17.41 5.70
N ALA A 125 -12.06 -18.59 6.12
CA ALA A 125 -12.74 -18.77 7.39
C ALA A 125 -11.83 -18.38 8.57
N GLN A 126 -10.57 -18.78 8.56
CA GLN A 126 -9.58 -18.37 9.57
C GLN A 126 -9.37 -16.85 9.55
N PHE A 127 -9.20 -16.25 8.37
CA PHE A 127 -9.05 -14.79 8.25
C PHE A 127 -10.25 -14.07 8.88
N LEU A 128 -11.47 -14.50 8.55
CA LEU A 128 -12.71 -13.90 9.07
C LEU A 128 -12.88 -14.09 10.58
N ALA A 129 -12.41 -15.21 11.14
CA ALA A 129 -12.45 -15.44 12.58
C ALA A 129 -11.49 -14.50 13.35
N GLU A 130 -10.29 -14.23 12.81
CA GLU A 130 -9.30 -13.36 13.43
C GLU A 130 -9.55 -11.86 13.20
N PHE A 131 -10.19 -11.54 12.07
CA PHE A 131 -10.34 -10.17 11.57
C PHE A 131 -10.99 -9.21 12.59
N PRO A 132 -12.11 -9.54 13.26
CA PRO A 132 -12.73 -8.63 14.22
C PRO A 132 -11.82 -8.31 15.41
N GLY A 133 -11.04 -9.28 15.88
CA GLY A 133 -10.10 -9.09 16.97
C GLY A 133 -8.94 -8.17 16.59
N LYS A 134 -8.44 -8.28 15.35
CA LYS A 134 -7.41 -7.38 14.81
C LYS A 134 -7.96 -5.97 14.60
N MET A 135 -9.11 -5.84 13.95
CA MET A 135 -9.74 -4.53 13.68
C MET A 135 -10.18 -3.81 14.95
N SER A 136 -10.69 -4.51 15.96
CA SER A 136 -11.02 -3.91 17.27
C SER A 136 -9.81 -3.23 17.94
N LYS A 137 -8.60 -3.77 17.74
CA LYS A 137 -7.37 -3.15 18.25
C LYS A 137 -7.04 -1.85 17.50
N PHE A 138 -7.18 -1.85 16.17
CA PHE A 138 -7.03 -0.63 15.36
C PHE A 138 -8.09 0.42 15.70
N GLU A 139 -9.34 0.01 15.86
CA GLU A 139 -10.47 0.87 16.27
C GLU A 139 -10.15 1.58 17.60
N LYS A 140 -9.74 0.81 18.61
CA LYS A 140 -9.31 1.36 19.90
C LYS A 140 -8.09 2.27 19.76
N HIS A 141 -7.11 1.90 18.94
CA HIS A 141 -5.91 2.71 18.72
C HIS A 141 -6.23 4.05 18.05
N LEU A 142 -7.17 4.07 17.10
CA LEU A 142 -7.62 5.27 16.39
C LEU A 142 -8.61 6.11 17.20
N SER A 143 -9.25 5.57 18.25
CA SER A 143 -10.26 6.30 19.03
C SER A 143 -9.81 7.64 19.64
N SER A 144 -8.51 7.83 19.84
CA SER A 144 -7.93 9.07 20.35
C SER A 144 -6.94 9.72 19.37
N ARG A 145 -6.93 9.30 18.10
CA ARG A 145 -5.97 9.75 17.09
C ARG A 145 -6.63 10.01 15.75
N LYS A 146 -6.24 11.09 15.08
CA LYS A 146 -6.72 11.38 13.72
C LYS A 146 -6.11 10.41 12.70
N TRP A 147 -4.84 10.08 12.87
CA TRP A 147 -4.04 9.21 12.02
C TRP A 147 -3.32 8.16 12.87
N LEU A 148 -2.76 7.12 12.25
CA LEU A 148 -2.24 5.97 13.00
C LEU A 148 -1.16 6.36 14.03
N ALA A 149 -0.24 7.26 13.64
CA ALA A 149 0.86 7.68 14.50
C ALA A 149 0.55 8.93 15.35
N GLY A 150 -0.66 9.50 15.26
CA GLY A 150 -1.03 10.69 16.02
C GLY A 150 -1.98 11.61 15.25
N ASN A 151 -1.70 12.92 15.26
CA ASN A 151 -2.57 13.92 14.62
C ASN A 151 -2.14 14.32 13.20
N ARG A 152 -0.95 13.88 12.77
CA ARG A 152 -0.39 14.18 11.44
C ARG A 152 -0.42 12.94 10.57
N LEU A 153 -0.71 13.14 9.28
CA LEU A 153 -0.67 12.09 8.29
C LEU A 153 0.79 11.68 8.06
N MET A 154 1.08 10.38 8.07
CA MET A 154 2.41 9.83 7.86
C MET A 154 2.42 8.68 6.86
N TYR A 155 3.61 8.28 6.42
CA TYR A 155 3.78 7.22 5.43
C TYR A 155 3.04 5.91 5.78
N VAL A 156 2.94 5.55 7.06
CA VAL A 156 2.22 4.35 7.50
C VAL A 156 0.72 4.39 7.18
N ASP A 157 0.12 5.59 7.16
CA ASP A 157 -1.31 5.77 6.87
C ASP A 157 -1.63 5.39 5.42
N PHE A 158 -0.75 5.70 4.47
CA PHE A 158 -0.93 5.36 3.07
C PHE A 158 -0.98 3.84 2.84
N MET A 159 -0.16 3.08 3.57
CA MET A 159 -0.17 1.62 3.50
C MET A 159 -1.45 1.04 4.10
N PHE A 160 -1.89 1.58 5.23
CA PHE A 160 -3.07 1.08 5.93
C PHE A 160 -4.37 1.44 5.22
N ALA A 161 -4.53 2.69 4.77
CA ALA A 161 -5.70 3.12 4.02
C ALA A 161 -5.86 2.33 2.73
N GLU A 162 -4.77 2.10 1.98
CA GLU A 162 -4.81 1.26 0.79
C GLU A 162 -5.21 -0.19 1.11
N PHE A 163 -4.71 -0.73 2.21
CA PHE A 163 -5.09 -2.07 2.68
C PHE A 163 -6.58 -2.15 3.02
N LEU A 164 -7.12 -1.18 3.75
CA LEU A 164 -8.55 -1.11 4.08
C LEU A 164 -9.41 -0.98 2.80
N SER A 165 -8.98 -0.16 1.85
CA SER A 165 -9.65 -0.03 0.54
C SER A 165 -9.70 -1.37 -0.21
N CYS A 166 -8.58 -2.10 -0.27
CA CYS A 166 -8.52 -3.42 -0.89
C CYS A 166 -9.35 -4.47 -0.14
N LEU A 167 -9.40 -4.38 1.19
CA LEU A 167 -10.25 -5.25 2.02
C LEU A 167 -11.73 -5.03 1.73
N GLN A 168 -12.18 -3.78 1.58
CA GLN A 168 -13.58 -3.50 1.23
C GLN A 168 -13.95 -4.02 -0.16
N LEU A 169 -13.02 -4.06 -1.11
CA LEU A 169 -13.30 -4.69 -2.41
C LEU A 169 -13.54 -6.20 -2.24
N TRP A 170 -12.78 -6.87 -1.38
CA TRP A 170 -12.93 -8.31 -1.14
C TRP A 170 -14.11 -8.65 -0.22
N LEU A 171 -14.35 -7.83 0.80
CA LEU A 171 -15.34 -7.99 1.85
C LEU A 171 -16.10 -6.66 2.05
N PRO A 172 -17.12 -6.36 1.24
CA PRO A 172 -17.77 -5.03 1.19
C PRO A 172 -18.22 -4.43 2.52
N SER A 173 -18.73 -5.26 3.43
CA SER A 173 -19.25 -4.81 4.74
C SER A 173 -18.25 -4.99 5.90
N CYS A 174 -16.99 -5.34 5.64
CA CYS A 174 -16.05 -5.69 6.71
C CYS A 174 -15.74 -4.52 7.69
N LEU A 175 -15.93 -3.28 7.26
CA LEU A 175 -15.67 -2.09 8.10
C LEU A 175 -16.92 -1.53 8.78
N GLU A 176 -18.12 -2.01 8.47
CA GLU A 176 -19.36 -1.53 9.10
C GLU A 176 -19.35 -1.65 10.64
N PRO A 177 -18.80 -2.73 11.25
CA PRO A 177 -18.70 -2.84 12.70
C PRO A 177 -17.62 -1.93 13.33
N PHE A 178 -16.82 -1.23 12.52
CA PHE A 178 -15.66 -0.43 12.93
C PHE A 178 -15.82 1.02 12.44
N PRO A 179 -16.72 1.82 13.05
CA PRO A 179 -17.06 3.16 12.56
C PRO A 179 -15.87 4.12 12.52
N ILE A 180 -14.92 4.04 13.45
CA ILE A 180 -13.73 4.90 13.50
C ILE A 180 -12.78 4.54 12.37
N ALA A 181 -12.52 3.25 12.13
CA ALA A 181 -11.73 2.81 10.98
C ALA A 181 -12.41 3.15 9.64
N SER A 182 -13.74 3.02 9.55
CA SER A 182 -14.53 3.47 8.39
C SER A 182 -14.38 4.98 8.15
N GLN A 183 -14.48 5.78 9.21
CA GLN A 183 -14.31 7.23 9.11
C GLN A 183 -12.87 7.63 8.78
N TYR A 184 -11.89 6.91 9.31
CA TYR A 184 -10.46 7.08 8.98
C TYR A 184 -10.23 6.91 7.48
N LEU A 185 -10.74 5.83 6.88
CA LEU A 185 -10.59 5.58 5.45
C LEU A 185 -11.30 6.66 4.62
N LYS A 186 -12.53 7.04 4.97
CA LYS A 186 -13.25 8.14 4.30
C LYS A 186 -12.47 9.46 4.36
N THR A 187 -11.86 9.75 5.51
CA THR A 187 -11.06 10.96 5.71
C THR A 187 -9.81 10.93 4.83
N PHE A 188 -9.11 9.80 4.76
CA PHE A 188 -7.96 9.62 3.85
C PHE A 188 -8.37 9.80 2.39
N ASP A 189 -9.47 9.18 1.98
CA ASP A 189 -9.96 9.22 0.60
C ASP A 189 -10.44 10.61 0.18
N SER A 190 -10.89 11.43 1.13
CA SER A 190 -11.30 12.83 0.90
C SER A 190 -10.15 13.83 0.83
N LEU A 191 -8.90 13.42 1.10
CA LEU A 191 -7.75 14.30 0.92
C LEU A 191 -7.67 14.70 -0.54
N GLU A 192 -7.69 16.01 -0.83
CA GLU A 192 -7.82 16.51 -2.21
C GLU A 192 -6.83 15.87 -3.19
N PRO A 193 -5.52 15.73 -2.90
CA PRO A 193 -4.59 15.09 -3.81
C PRO A 193 -4.90 13.60 -4.07
N ILE A 194 -5.47 12.91 -3.08
CA ILE A 194 -5.86 11.50 -3.17
C ILE A 194 -7.13 11.36 -4.01
N ALA A 195 -8.16 12.15 -3.71
CA ALA A 195 -9.41 12.19 -4.45
C ALA A 195 -9.16 12.55 -5.93
N SER A 196 -8.32 13.57 -6.17
CA SER A 196 -7.90 14.00 -7.50
C SER A 196 -7.22 12.87 -8.26
N TYR A 197 -6.18 12.24 -7.68
CA TYR A 197 -5.52 11.09 -8.30
C TYR A 197 -6.49 9.94 -8.63
N ARG A 198 -7.37 9.58 -7.69
CA ARG A 198 -8.34 8.49 -7.87
C ARG A 198 -9.37 8.75 -8.96
N SER A 199 -9.62 10.01 -9.31
CA SER A 199 -10.49 10.38 -10.42
C SER A 199 -9.83 10.23 -11.79
N THR A 200 -8.50 10.07 -11.84
CA THR A 200 -7.75 9.95 -13.09
C THR A 200 -7.74 8.51 -13.62
N LYS A 201 -7.49 8.36 -14.92
CA LYS A 201 -7.24 7.05 -15.56
C LYS A 201 -5.95 6.36 -15.08
N ARG A 202 -5.09 7.05 -14.33
CA ARG A 202 -3.86 6.46 -13.76
C ARG A 202 -4.17 5.61 -12.53
N PHE A 203 -5.22 5.95 -11.79
CA PHE A 203 -5.66 5.13 -10.68
C PHE A 203 -6.27 3.83 -11.19
N ARG A 204 -5.90 2.73 -10.55
CA ARG A 204 -6.34 1.39 -10.91
C ARG A 204 -7.29 0.89 -9.84
N GLN A 205 -8.55 0.66 -10.20
CA GLN A 205 -9.50 -0.01 -9.30
C GLN A 205 -9.14 -1.49 -9.15
N LEU A 206 -8.87 -2.14 -10.29
CA LEU A 206 -8.36 -3.50 -10.42
C LEU A 206 -7.17 -3.53 -11.41
N PRO A 207 -6.31 -4.56 -11.35
CA PRO A 207 -6.27 -5.62 -10.35
C PRO A 207 -5.59 -5.18 -9.03
N ILE A 208 -6.07 -5.72 -7.91
CA ILE A 208 -5.48 -5.54 -6.57
C ILE A 208 -4.19 -6.37 -6.44
N LEU A 209 -4.26 -7.64 -6.84
CA LEU A 209 -3.19 -8.63 -6.76
C LEU A 209 -2.88 -9.17 -8.16
N ARG A 210 -1.95 -10.14 -8.26
CA ARG A 210 -1.66 -10.80 -9.54
C ARG A 210 -2.81 -11.76 -9.90
N LYS A 211 -2.97 -12.07 -11.19
CA LYS A 211 -4.02 -12.95 -11.73
C LYS A 211 -4.14 -14.32 -11.09
N VAL A 212 -3.05 -14.82 -10.50
CA VAL A 212 -3.05 -16.10 -9.78
C VAL A 212 -3.77 -16.05 -8.42
N ALA A 213 -4.11 -14.86 -7.92
CA ALA A 213 -4.94 -14.71 -6.73
C ALA A 213 -6.40 -15.10 -7.00
N VAL A 214 -7.06 -15.69 -6.01
CA VAL A 214 -8.48 -16.09 -6.05
C VAL A 214 -9.44 -14.90 -6.14
N PHE A 215 -8.99 -13.69 -5.78
CA PHE A 215 -9.76 -12.45 -5.86
C PHE A 215 -8.89 -11.28 -6.31
N GLY A 216 -9.48 -10.35 -7.06
CA GLY A 216 -8.84 -9.08 -7.41
C GLY A 216 -7.64 -9.20 -8.37
N GLY A 217 -7.46 -10.34 -9.04
CA GLY A 217 -6.37 -10.56 -9.99
C GLY A 217 -6.71 -10.27 -11.45
N GLN A 218 -7.98 -10.03 -11.78
CA GLN A 218 -8.45 -9.80 -13.15
C GLN A 218 -8.44 -8.31 -13.48
N PHE A 219 -8.11 -7.98 -14.73
CA PHE A 219 -8.35 -6.66 -15.31
C PHE A 219 -9.84 -6.57 -15.69
N GLU A 220 -10.47 -5.42 -15.44
CA GLU A 220 -11.81 -5.11 -15.99
C GLU A 220 -11.77 -4.96 -17.52
#